data_AF-A0A944A062-F1
#
_entry.id   AF-A0A944A062-F1
#
_cell.length_a   1.000
_cell.length_b   1.000
_cell.length_c   1.000
_cell.angle_alpha   90.00
_cell.angle_beta   90.00
_cell.angle_gamma   90.00
#
_symmetry.space_group_name_H-M   'P 1'
#
loop_
_entity.id
_entity.type
_entity.pdbx_description
1 polymer ?
#
loop_
_entity_poly.entity_id
_entity_poly.type
_entity_poly.pdbx_seq_one_letter_code
_entity_poly.pdbx_strand_id
1 'polypeptide(L)'
;MKKEDFFKELGNIDRKYIDEAEEAVKKERGKTVMWRKWAAVAAVLVIATAAVITSPSAQAAIKKIFSFIPGMTIEEQTDNEESYSGILYSMDGDPVTKSDGNITVTLENAYVSDYNIDVVYTITLDFIDENNIDYKMTAEDLQKILDDNDVSSFIKVTDDNGFGPFFEVVHKITVDGKTYDNLQSYGGGSMSKRTMTARLEHISDIINEYGVNLPIVLEIGNLSFDIKLKPIEFYESVEQIGPTAMHNNISVTAMPRWDGEVLNIKFYALNYSEFTQTYGFIQYKDDGIDKVLPYLEIGGKNIPAEYDGGDGTEFYFDLSPYGFSDDEKNAAILHVPVVEVRNDEEAVLNFKINKDKTIDFPKKISLKYSDIIINNMTVGTEDWDDSIGIEFTVKNKYDNIILDGISFEKANGSSAGGSSSWTERNDETWKAAFSSDAVKDVMDYNSICLSSPTYILTDEYVFTLN
;
A
#
# COMPACT_ATOMS: atom_id res chain seq x y z
N MET A 1 12.68 28.12 -11.06
CA MET A 1 12.39 28.05 -12.51
C MET A 1 11.83 29.40 -12.99
N LYS A 2 12.15 29.88 -14.20
CA LYS A 2 11.53 31.10 -14.74
C LYS A 2 10.15 30.77 -15.31
N LYS A 3 9.21 31.70 -15.16
CA LYS A 3 7.82 31.59 -15.65
C LYS A 3 7.71 31.10 -17.10
N GLU A 4 8.66 31.50 -17.95
CA GLU A 4 8.68 31.15 -19.38
C GLU A 4 9.12 29.69 -19.65
N ASP A 5 9.94 29.10 -18.78
CA ASP A 5 10.34 27.69 -18.86
C ASP A 5 9.20 26.76 -18.40
N PHE A 6 8.45 27.20 -17.37
CA PHE A 6 7.24 26.52 -16.86
C PHE A 6 6.11 26.40 -17.89
N PHE A 7 5.86 27.46 -18.66
CA PHE A 7 4.87 27.41 -19.76
C PHE A 7 5.31 26.55 -20.94
N LYS A 8 6.61 26.27 -21.06
CA LYS A 8 7.17 25.42 -22.11
C LYS A 8 6.99 23.94 -21.78
N GLU A 9 7.12 23.57 -20.50
CA GLU A 9 6.78 22.23 -19.99
C GLU A 9 5.27 21.96 -20.01
N LEU A 10 4.44 22.94 -19.64
CA LEU A 10 2.98 22.85 -19.76
C LEU A 10 2.49 22.71 -21.21
N GLY A 11 3.28 23.20 -22.18
CA GLY A 11 2.98 23.11 -23.61
C GLY A 11 3.00 21.68 -24.19
N ASN A 12 3.42 20.68 -23.41
CA ASN A 12 3.40 19.26 -23.80
C ASN A 12 2.09 18.54 -23.47
N ILE A 13 1.15 19.19 -22.77
CA ILE A 13 -0.15 18.61 -22.47
C ILE A 13 -1.07 18.81 -23.69
N ASP A 14 -1.63 17.71 -24.20
CA ASP A 14 -2.55 17.76 -25.33
C ASP A 14 -3.81 18.57 -24.97
N ARG A 15 -4.09 19.59 -25.79
CA ARG A 15 -5.20 20.53 -25.64
C ARG A 15 -6.57 19.84 -25.58
N LYS A 16 -6.69 18.63 -26.15
CA LYS A 16 -7.88 17.80 -26.07
C LYS A 16 -8.35 17.55 -24.62
N TYR A 17 -7.43 17.37 -23.68
CA TYR A 17 -7.77 17.11 -22.28
C TYR A 17 -8.32 18.34 -21.55
N ILE A 18 -7.93 19.54 -21.99
CA ILE A 18 -8.43 20.81 -21.47
C ILE A 18 -9.88 21.02 -21.93
N ASP A 19 -10.14 20.78 -23.22
CA ASP A 19 -11.47 20.95 -23.81
C ASP A 19 -12.48 19.92 -23.26
N GLU A 20 -12.04 18.68 -22.98
CA GLU A 20 -12.86 17.63 -22.35
C GLU A 20 -13.23 17.97 -20.89
N ALA A 21 -12.29 18.56 -20.13
CA ALA A 21 -12.55 19.01 -18.77
C ALA A 21 -13.55 20.19 -18.70
N GLU A 22 -13.43 21.16 -19.62
CA GLU A 22 -14.35 22.31 -19.68
C GLU A 22 -15.79 21.91 -20.08
N GLU A 23 -15.96 20.92 -20.95
CA GLU A 23 -17.29 20.40 -21.31
C GLU A 23 -17.93 19.59 -20.17
N ALA A 24 -17.15 18.84 -19.41
CA ALA A 24 -17.65 17.99 -18.31
C ALA A 24 -18.17 18.83 -17.13
N VAL A 25 -17.47 19.89 -16.74
CA VAL A 25 -17.91 20.84 -15.70
C VAL A 25 -19.24 21.52 -16.07
N LYS A 26 -19.50 21.73 -17.36
CA LYS A 26 -20.78 22.27 -17.84
C LYS A 26 -21.91 21.23 -17.86
N LYS A 27 -21.59 19.93 -17.98
CA LYS A 27 -22.58 18.84 -18.11
C LYS A 27 -22.99 18.20 -16.79
N GLU A 28 -22.18 18.22 -15.73
CA GLU A 28 -22.43 17.49 -14.47
C GLU A 28 -23.09 18.30 -13.33
N ARG A 29 -24.13 19.09 -13.62
CA ARG A 29 -25.09 19.48 -12.56
C ARG A 29 -26.02 18.28 -12.26
N GLY A 30 -25.52 17.28 -11.52
CA GLY A 30 -26.40 16.31 -10.84
C GLY A 30 -26.09 14.82 -10.94
N LYS A 31 -24.84 14.38 -11.14
CA LYS A 31 -24.46 12.95 -10.97
C LYS A 31 -23.12 12.82 -10.22
N THR A 32 -23.07 11.89 -9.27
CA THR A 32 -22.02 11.77 -8.23
C THR A 32 -20.89 10.79 -8.58
N VAL A 33 -20.68 10.44 -9.86
CA VAL A 33 -19.69 9.40 -10.22
C VAL A 33 -18.89 9.83 -11.45
N MET A 34 -18.06 10.85 -11.25
CA MET A 34 -16.84 11.09 -12.04
C MET A 34 -15.99 12.23 -11.48
N TRP A 35 -16.45 12.95 -10.46
CA TRP A 35 -15.73 14.10 -9.91
C TRP A 35 -14.33 13.77 -9.37
N ARG A 36 -14.09 12.54 -8.88
CA ARG A 36 -12.81 12.10 -8.29
C ARG A 36 -11.63 12.14 -9.27
N LYS A 37 -11.81 11.63 -10.50
CA LYS A 37 -10.76 11.66 -11.55
C LYS A 37 -10.47 13.08 -12.01
N TRP A 38 -11.49 13.94 -12.02
CA TRP A 38 -11.37 15.30 -12.56
C TRP A 38 -11.06 16.38 -11.51
N ALA A 39 -11.26 16.13 -10.22
CA ALA A 39 -10.87 17.03 -9.14
C ALA A 39 -9.36 17.02 -8.90
N ALA A 40 -8.72 15.86 -9.08
CA ALA A 40 -7.27 15.70 -9.02
C ALA A 40 -6.59 16.29 -10.27
N VAL A 41 -7.18 16.09 -11.45
CA VAL A 41 -6.82 16.83 -12.69
C VAL A 41 -7.11 18.32 -12.55
N ALA A 42 -8.17 18.71 -11.84
CA ALA A 42 -8.46 20.10 -11.50
C ALA A 42 -7.44 20.68 -10.51
N ALA A 43 -6.87 19.91 -9.58
CA ALA A 43 -5.81 20.37 -8.67
C ALA A 43 -4.50 20.66 -9.43
N VAL A 44 -4.18 19.85 -10.44
CA VAL A 44 -3.11 20.15 -11.41
C VAL A 44 -3.50 21.35 -12.30
N LEU A 45 -4.76 21.48 -12.70
CA LEU A 45 -5.30 22.64 -13.45
C LEU A 45 -5.62 23.87 -12.58
N VAL A 46 -5.55 23.81 -11.25
CA VAL A 46 -5.71 24.98 -10.36
C VAL A 46 -4.48 25.88 -10.49
N ILE A 47 -3.37 25.32 -10.99
CA ILE A 47 -2.24 26.09 -11.47
C ILE A 47 -2.59 26.87 -12.78
N ALA A 48 -3.70 26.55 -13.45
CA ALA A 48 -4.07 27.12 -14.75
C ALA A 48 -5.20 28.18 -14.74
N THR A 49 -5.98 28.41 -13.68
CA THR A 49 -6.93 29.57 -13.70
C THR A 49 -7.11 30.24 -12.34
N ALA A 50 -6.91 31.56 -12.33
CA ALA A 50 -7.21 32.49 -11.24
C ALA A 50 -8.69 32.49 -10.77
N ALA A 51 -9.53 31.58 -11.27
CA ALA A 51 -10.93 31.42 -10.92
C ALA A 51 -11.18 30.38 -9.79
N VAL A 52 -10.23 29.46 -9.51
CA VAL A 52 -10.41 28.46 -8.43
C VAL A 52 -10.05 29.02 -7.05
N ILE A 53 -9.38 30.17 -7.00
CA ILE A 53 -8.94 30.85 -5.77
C ILE A 53 -10.12 31.36 -4.91
N THR A 54 -11.35 31.42 -5.44
CA THR A 54 -12.48 32.05 -4.71
C THR A 54 -13.46 31.08 -4.06
N SER A 55 -13.25 29.76 -4.14
CA SER A 55 -14.16 28.77 -3.54
C SER A 55 -13.56 28.13 -2.27
N PRO A 56 -14.07 28.44 -1.07
CA PRO A 56 -13.62 27.83 0.18
C PRO A 56 -13.79 26.31 0.20
N SER A 57 -14.80 25.76 -0.48
CA SER A 57 -15.05 24.31 -0.56
C SER A 57 -14.08 23.59 -1.50
N ALA A 58 -13.66 24.24 -2.60
CA ALA A 58 -12.62 23.69 -3.48
C ALA A 58 -11.25 23.73 -2.80
N GLN A 59 -10.94 24.81 -2.07
CA GLN A 59 -9.72 24.89 -1.25
C GLN A 59 -9.73 23.85 -0.12
N ALA A 60 -10.86 23.58 0.52
CA ALA A 60 -10.97 22.54 1.54
C ALA A 60 -10.79 21.13 0.97
N ALA A 61 -11.34 20.84 -0.23
CA ALA A 61 -11.16 19.55 -0.90
C ALA A 61 -9.72 19.34 -1.40
N ILE A 62 -9.07 20.40 -1.92
CA ILE A 62 -7.65 20.37 -2.29
C ILE A 62 -6.77 20.21 -1.04
N LYS A 63 -7.04 20.96 0.03
CA LYS A 63 -6.36 20.78 1.32
C LYS A 63 -6.53 19.37 1.88
N LYS A 64 -7.69 18.71 1.66
CA LYS A 64 -7.93 17.32 2.06
C LYS A 64 -7.12 16.30 1.23
N ILE A 65 -6.91 16.54 -0.07
CA ILE A 65 -6.05 15.71 -0.94
C ILE A 65 -4.56 15.86 -0.56
N PHE A 66 -4.16 17.04 -0.07
CA PHE A 66 -2.80 17.34 0.39
C PHE A 66 -2.67 17.35 1.92
N SER A 67 -3.61 16.72 2.63
CA SER A 67 -3.48 16.44 4.07
C SER A 67 -2.56 15.23 4.19
N PHE A 68 -1.26 15.48 4.03
CA PHE A 68 -0.26 14.46 4.24
C PHE A 68 -0.16 14.19 5.75
N ILE A 69 -0.47 12.96 6.13
CA ILE A 69 -0.40 12.49 7.50
C ILE A 69 0.84 11.59 7.58
N PRO A 70 1.97 12.04 8.15
CA PRO A 70 3.23 11.32 8.06
C PRO A 70 3.16 9.93 8.71
N GLY A 71 2.96 8.85 7.95
CA GLY A 71 2.86 7.47 8.47
C GLY A 71 1.45 6.84 8.42
N MET A 72 0.41 7.57 8.02
CA MET A 72 -0.90 7.03 7.66
C MET A 72 -1.14 7.26 6.18
N THR A 73 -1.65 6.25 5.49
CA THR A 73 -2.14 6.39 4.12
C THR A 73 -3.28 7.42 4.06
N ILE A 74 -3.55 7.98 2.87
CA ILE A 74 -4.70 8.89 2.69
C ILE A 74 -5.99 8.11 2.98
N GLU A 75 -6.80 8.56 3.93
CA GLU A 75 -8.21 8.17 3.96
C GLU A 75 -8.97 8.92 2.86
N GLU A 76 -9.23 8.25 1.72
CA GLU A 76 -10.20 8.74 0.74
C GLU A 76 -11.61 8.71 1.35
N GLN A 77 -12.08 9.86 1.86
CA GLN A 77 -13.47 9.96 2.33
C GLN A 77 -14.45 9.68 1.17
N THR A 78 -15.29 8.67 1.33
CA THR A 78 -16.52 8.46 0.57
C THR A 78 -17.63 9.27 1.24
N ASP A 79 -18.39 10.04 0.45
CA ASP A 79 -19.46 10.93 0.91
C ASP A 79 -20.65 10.22 1.63
N ASN A 80 -20.52 8.94 1.99
CA ASN A 80 -21.63 8.10 2.45
C ASN A 80 -21.52 7.60 3.90
N GLU A 81 -20.50 8.01 4.65
CA GLU A 81 -20.45 7.76 6.10
C GLU A 81 -20.21 9.09 6.82
N GLU A 82 -20.85 9.29 7.98
CA GLU A 82 -20.64 10.44 8.85
C GLU A 82 -19.15 10.53 9.22
N SER A 83 -18.38 11.17 8.34
CA SER A 83 -16.93 11.10 8.38
C SER A 83 -16.42 12.09 9.41
N TYR A 84 -15.71 11.57 10.41
CA TYR A 84 -14.89 12.34 11.35
C TYR A 84 -14.00 13.30 10.55
N SER A 85 -13.97 14.58 10.95
CA SER A 85 -13.32 15.59 10.13
C SER A 85 -11.80 15.42 10.19
N GLY A 86 -11.14 15.77 9.10
CA GLY A 86 -9.75 15.38 8.81
C GLY A 86 -8.76 15.68 9.93
N ILE A 87 -7.65 14.94 9.92
CA ILE A 87 -6.62 15.02 10.95
C ILE A 87 -6.14 16.48 11.11
N LEU A 88 -6.05 16.92 12.35
CA LEU A 88 -5.69 18.28 12.78
C LEU A 88 -4.22 18.41 13.16
N TYR A 89 -3.69 17.38 13.84
CA TYR A 89 -2.33 17.37 14.39
C TYR A 89 -1.63 16.04 14.15
N SER A 90 -0.30 16.06 14.04
CA SER A 90 0.56 14.87 14.00
C SER A 90 1.65 14.95 15.07
N MET A 91 2.37 13.85 15.31
CA MET A 91 3.54 13.85 16.20
C MET A 91 4.59 14.85 15.71
N ASP A 92 5.18 15.59 16.65
CA ASP A 92 6.31 16.48 16.44
C ASP A 92 7.61 15.75 16.81
N GLY A 93 8.47 15.56 15.82
CA GLY A 93 9.72 14.83 15.93
C GLY A 93 9.76 13.52 15.14
N ASP A 94 10.93 12.91 15.12
CA ASP A 94 11.18 11.61 14.49
C ASP A 94 10.67 10.46 15.37
N PRO A 95 10.50 9.24 14.81
CA PRO A 95 10.17 8.07 15.61
C PRO A 95 11.11 7.85 16.78
N VAL A 96 10.57 7.33 17.88
CA VAL A 96 11.33 7.10 19.11
C VAL A 96 11.28 5.63 19.47
N THR A 97 12.44 4.99 19.53
CA THR A 97 12.56 3.59 19.97
C THR A 97 12.96 3.50 21.45
N LYS A 98 12.26 2.64 22.19
CA LYS A 98 12.63 2.24 23.56
C LYS A 98 12.54 0.72 23.69
N SER A 99 13.36 0.15 24.56
CA SER A 99 13.34 -1.29 24.87
C SER A 99 13.49 -1.49 26.39
N ASP A 100 12.82 -2.52 26.91
CA ASP A 100 13.00 -2.99 28.29
C ASP A 100 13.68 -4.37 28.38
N GLY A 101 14.12 -4.90 27.23
CA GLY A 101 14.76 -6.22 27.10
C GLY A 101 13.80 -7.37 26.84
N ASN A 102 12.50 -7.19 27.08
CA ASN A 102 11.46 -8.14 26.67
C ASN A 102 10.73 -7.65 25.41
N ILE A 103 10.52 -6.34 25.32
CA ILE A 103 9.94 -5.71 24.13
C ILE A 103 10.79 -4.53 23.68
N THR A 104 10.78 -4.31 22.37
CA THR A 104 11.29 -3.11 21.73
C THR A 104 10.15 -2.42 21.01
N VAL A 105 9.86 -1.16 21.34
CA VAL A 105 8.78 -0.38 20.75
C VAL A 105 9.36 0.86 20.08
N THR A 106 9.03 1.05 18.81
CA THR A 106 9.24 2.29 18.07
C THR A 106 7.91 3.02 17.95
N LEU A 107 7.76 4.16 18.62
CA LEU A 107 6.66 5.08 18.38
C LEU A 107 6.90 5.74 17.01
N GLU A 108 6.10 5.39 16.01
CA GLU A 108 6.25 5.87 14.63
C GLU A 108 5.61 7.24 14.44
N ASN A 109 4.37 7.39 14.91
CA ASN A 109 3.65 8.66 14.87
C ASN A 109 2.42 8.65 15.79
N ALA A 110 1.76 9.80 15.86
CA ALA A 110 0.42 9.93 16.40
C ALA A 110 -0.35 10.99 15.63
N TYR A 111 -1.65 10.79 15.50
CA TYR A 111 -2.54 11.66 14.75
C TYR A 111 -3.75 12.00 15.58
N VAL A 112 -4.19 13.24 15.46
CA VAL A 112 -5.35 13.73 16.21
C VAL A 112 -6.32 14.35 15.22
N SER A 113 -7.50 13.77 15.07
CA SER A 113 -8.63 14.35 14.32
C SER A 113 -9.47 15.25 15.21
N ASP A 114 -10.65 15.67 14.75
CA ASP A 114 -11.62 16.35 15.62
C ASP A 114 -12.34 15.40 16.60
N TYR A 115 -12.06 14.10 16.52
CA TYR A 115 -12.82 13.07 17.22
C TYR A 115 -11.96 12.03 17.93
N ASN A 116 -10.84 11.64 17.34
CA ASN A 116 -10.00 10.55 17.82
C ASN A 116 -8.51 10.94 17.89
N ILE A 117 -7.77 10.13 18.63
CA ILE A 117 -6.31 10.03 18.55
C ILE A 117 -5.98 8.64 18.03
N ASP A 118 -5.12 8.55 17.02
CA ASP A 118 -4.48 7.33 16.54
C ASP A 118 -3.00 7.39 16.89
N VAL A 119 -2.49 6.41 17.64
CA VAL A 119 -1.05 6.30 17.94
C VAL A 119 -0.48 5.09 17.21
N VAL A 120 0.46 5.32 16.29
CA VAL A 120 1.08 4.29 15.45
C VAL A 120 2.44 3.92 16.03
N TYR A 121 2.67 2.63 16.22
CA TYR A 121 3.93 2.12 16.73
C TYR A 121 4.27 0.75 16.14
N THR A 122 5.57 0.49 16.01
CA THR A 122 6.10 -0.85 15.75
C THR A 122 6.52 -1.48 17.07
N ILE A 123 6.16 -2.74 17.31
CA ILE A 123 6.57 -3.52 18.47
C ILE A 123 7.27 -4.81 18.03
N THR A 124 8.42 -5.07 18.62
CA THR A 124 9.14 -6.34 18.57
C THR A 124 9.04 -7.02 19.93
N LEU A 125 8.61 -8.29 19.94
CA LEU A 125 8.60 -9.18 21.09
C LEU A 125 9.95 -9.90 21.14
N ASP A 126 10.92 -9.30 21.81
CA ASP A 126 12.33 -9.73 21.80
C ASP A 126 12.54 -11.14 22.40
N PHE A 127 11.58 -11.62 23.19
CA PHE A 127 11.56 -12.99 23.74
C PHE A 127 11.07 -14.05 22.74
N ILE A 128 10.66 -13.65 21.54
CA ILE A 128 10.19 -14.56 20.48
C ILE A 128 11.24 -14.66 19.38
N ASP A 129 11.73 -15.87 19.14
CA ASP A 129 12.47 -16.22 17.94
C ASP A 129 11.51 -16.84 16.92
N GLU A 130 11.25 -16.13 15.81
CA GLU A 130 10.31 -16.58 14.77
C GLU A 130 10.68 -17.92 14.16
N ASN A 131 11.98 -18.26 14.12
CA ASN A 131 12.44 -19.54 13.57
C ASN A 131 11.98 -20.73 14.42
N ASN A 132 11.58 -20.49 15.67
CA ASN A 132 11.17 -21.51 16.63
C ASN A 132 9.65 -21.51 16.87
N ILE A 133 8.88 -20.70 16.15
CA ILE A 133 7.42 -20.69 16.27
C ILE A 133 6.81 -21.82 15.44
N ASP A 134 5.99 -22.65 16.10
CA ASP A 134 5.13 -23.64 15.45
C ASP A 134 3.72 -23.05 15.28
N TYR A 135 3.27 -22.92 14.04
CA TYR A 135 1.92 -22.43 13.71
C TYR A 135 0.78 -23.34 14.21
N LYS A 136 1.09 -24.48 14.84
CA LYS A 136 0.13 -25.35 15.54
C LYS A 136 0.04 -25.11 17.04
N MET A 137 0.75 -24.11 17.56
CA MET A 137 0.69 -23.73 18.98
C MET A 137 -0.74 -23.44 19.42
N THR A 138 -1.10 -23.98 20.59
CA THR A 138 -2.39 -23.74 21.23
C THR A 138 -2.36 -22.46 22.05
N ALA A 139 -3.54 -21.96 22.46
CA ALA A 139 -3.63 -20.82 23.36
C ALA A 139 -2.86 -21.06 24.69
N GLU A 140 -2.82 -22.32 25.17
CA GLU A 140 -2.07 -22.70 26.38
C GLU A 140 -0.55 -22.61 26.14
N ASP A 141 -0.07 -22.99 24.96
CA ASP A 141 1.36 -22.87 24.59
C ASP A 141 1.78 -21.40 24.54
N LEU A 142 0.96 -20.55 23.91
CA LEU A 142 1.22 -19.12 23.87
C LEU A 142 1.18 -18.49 25.27
N GLN A 143 0.22 -18.89 26.13
CA GLN A 143 0.12 -18.36 27.48
C GLN A 143 1.36 -18.72 28.31
N LYS A 144 1.87 -19.94 28.14
CA LYS A 144 3.11 -20.37 28.78
C LYS A 144 4.31 -19.51 28.37
N ILE A 145 4.40 -19.13 27.09
CA ILE A 145 5.46 -18.22 26.63
C ILE A 145 5.38 -16.86 27.34
N LEU A 146 4.17 -16.31 27.51
CA LEU A 146 4.00 -15.03 28.21
C LEU A 146 4.38 -15.13 29.69
N ASP A 147 3.99 -16.21 30.35
CA ASP A 147 4.27 -16.44 31.77
C ASP A 147 5.77 -16.68 32.02
N ASP A 148 6.45 -17.42 31.15
CA ASP A 148 7.89 -17.70 31.26
C ASP A 148 8.75 -16.43 31.06
N ASN A 149 8.19 -15.37 30.46
CA ASN A 149 8.85 -14.07 30.21
C ASN A 149 8.31 -12.90 31.06
N ASP A 150 7.36 -13.15 31.97
CA ASP A 150 6.74 -12.14 32.85
C ASP A 150 6.10 -10.94 32.11
N VAL A 151 5.49 -11.20 30.95
CA VAL A 151 4.86 -10.17 30.08
C VAL A 151 3.33 -10.22 30.06
N SER A 152 2.72 -11.19 30.75
CA SER A 152 1.26 -11.39 30.83
C SER A 152 0.49 -10.20 31.40
N SER A 153 1.17 -9.20 31.97
CA SER A 153 0.57 -7.96 32.45
C SER A 153 0.23 -6.96 31.33
N PHE A 154 0.85 -7.09 30.15
CA PHE A 154 0.64 -6.19 29.01
C PHE A 154 0.58 -6.90 27.65
N ILE A 155 0.67 -8.22 27.60
CA ILE A 155 0.36 -9.05 26.43
C ILE A 155 -0.64 -10.12 26.87
N LYS A 156 -1.66 -10.36 26.05
CA LYS A 156 -2.70 -11.38 26.28
C LYS A 156 -2.65 -12.43 25.17
N VAL A 157 -3.20 -13.59 25.44
CA VAL A 157 -3.51 -14.58 24.40
C VAL A 157 -4.99 -14.47 24.06
N THR A 158 -5.28 -14.31 22.77
CA THR A 158 -6.64 -14.27 22.22
C THR A 158 -6.77 -15.40 21.20
N ASP A 159 -7.90 -16.11 21.23
CA ASP A 159 -8.21 -17.21 20.32
C ASP A 159 -9.53 -16.89 19.61
N ASP A 160 -9.42 -16.39 18.37
CA ASP A 160 -10.59 -16.14 17.53
C ASP A 160 -10.80 -17.34 16.61
N ASN A 161 -12.06 -17.78 16.48
CA ASN A 161 -12.48 -19.05 15.86
C ASN A 161 -12.18 -19.16 14.34
N GLY A 162 -11.36 -18.28 13.77
CA GLY A 162 -10.98 -18.25 12.36
C GLY A 162 -9.48 -18.22 12.07
N PHE A 163 -8.65 -17.69 12.99
CA PHE A 163 -7.20 -17.48 12.74
C PHE A 163 -6.28 -18.23 13.71
N GLY A 164 -6.84 -18.92 14.71
CA GLY A 164 -6.07 -19.56 15.78
C GLY A 164 -5.61 -18.56 16.84
N PRO A 165 -4.89 -19.04 17.87
CA PRO A 165 -4.48 -18.20 18.99
C PRO A 165 -3.35 -17.24 18.59
N PHE A 166 -3.39 -16.01 19.09
CA PHE A 166 -2.38 -14.98 18.84
C PHE A 166 -2.16 -14.08 20.05
N PHE A 167 -1.01 -13.39 20.08
CA PHE A 167 -0.72 -12.37 21.10
C PHE A 167 -1.49 -11.07 20.85
N GLU A 168 -2.09 -10.48 21.88
CA GLU A 168 -2.73 -9.17 21.82
C GLU A 168 -2.00 -8.21 22.76
N VAL A 169 -1.53 -7.08 22.23
CA VAL A 169 -0.79 -6.08 23.00
C VAL A 169 -1.76 -5.17 23.73
N VAL A 170 -1.64 -5.09 25.06
CA VAL A 170 -2.39 -4.15 25.90
C VAL A 170 -1.65 -2.83 25.92
N HIS A 171 -2.23 -1.83 25.26
CA HIS A 171 -1.73 -0.47 25.20
C HIS A 171 -2.63 0.44 26.03
N LYS A 172 -2.03 1.48 26.62
CA LYS A 172 -2.75 2.52 27.33
C LYS A 172 -2.41 3.87 26.73
N ILE A 173 -3.42 4.71 26.58
CA ILE A 173 -3.23 6.11 26.20
C ILE A 173 -3.71 6.96 27.37
N THR A 174 -2.86 7.84 27.86
CA THR A 174 -3.23 8.85 28.85
C THR A 174 -3.38 10.20 28.16
N VAL A 175 -4.56 10.80 28.29
CA VAL A 175 -4.88 12.13 27.77
C VAL A 175 -5.41 12.98 28.89
N ASP A 176 -4.82 14.16 29.10
CA ASP A 176 -5.21 15.09 30.18
C ASP A 176 -5.29 14.41 31.56
N GLY A 177 -4.26 13.61 31.89
CA GLY A 177 -4.18 12.87 33.15
C GLY A 177 -5.19 11.73 33.32
N LYS A 178 -6.05 11.47 32.32
CA LYS A 178 -6.97 10.32 32.32
C LYS A 178 -6.43 9.22 31.41
N THR A 179 -6.27 8.04 31.99
CA THR A 179 -5.77 6.84 31.29
C THR A 179 -6.93 6.03 30.69
N TYR A 180 -6.74 5.59 29.46
CA TYR A 180 -7.66 4.76 28.68
C TYR A 180 -6.94 3.45 28.29
N ASP A 181 -7.56 2.31 28.59
CA ASP A 181 -7.01 0.97 28.38
C ASP A 181 -7.94 0.06 27.55
N ASN A 182 -9.12 0.54 27.19
CA ASN A 182 -10.05 -0.10 26.26
C ASN A 182 -10.07 0.68 24.94
N LEU A 183 -9.01 0.50 24.16
CA LEU A 183 -8.76 1.20 22.92
C LEU A 183 -9.10 0.30 21.73
N GLN A 184 -9.50 0.89 20.62
CA GLN A 184 -9.56 0.15 19.37
C GLN A 184 -8.13 -0.08 18.90
N SER A 185 -7.83 -1.28 18.44
CA SER A 185 -6.49 -1.66 17.99
C SER A 185 -6.58 -2.37 16.66
N TYR A 186 -5.76 -1.94 15.72
CA TYR A 186 -5.66 -2.58 14.41
C TYR A 186 -4.21 -2.53 13.92
N GLY A 187 -3.86 -3.47 13.06
CA GLY A 187 -2.57 -3.56 12.41
C GLY A 187 -2.19 -5.01 12.16
N GLY A 188 -0.95 -5.23 11.77
CA GLY A 188 -0.49 -6.52 11.29
C GLY A 188 1.01 -6.66 11.38
N GLY A 189 1.49 -7.82 10.93
CA GLY A 189 2.88 -8.22 11.02
C GLY A 189 2.98 -9.68 11.40
N SER A 190 4.18 -10.09 11.77
CA SER A 190 4.48 -11.44 12.19
C SER A 190 4.18 -11.65 13.68
N MET A 191 4.47 -12.85 14.19
CA MET A 191 4.31 -13.14 15.62
C MET A 191 5.27 -12.31 16.49
N SER A 192 6.50 -12.04 16.02
CA SER A 192 7.49 -11.30 16.80
C SER A 192 7.53 -9.81 16.51
N LYS A 193 7.21 -9.33 15.28
CA LYS A 193 7.29 -7.91 14.90
C LYS A 193 5.99 -7.44 14.27
N ARG A 194 5.40 -6.36 14.79
CA ARG A 194 4.10 -5.84 14.33
C ARG A 194 4.06 -4.33 14.29
N THR A 195 3.34 -3.79 13.31
CA THR A 195 2.96 -2.38 13.27
C THR A 195 1.51 -2.27 13.69
N MET A 196 1.25 -1.49 14.72
CA MET A 196 -0.04 -1.37 15.40
C MET A 196 -0.47 0.10 15.44
N THR A 197 -1.79 0.31 15.40
CA THR A 197 -2.41 1.59 15.70
C THR A 197 -3.36 1.43 16.88
N ALA A 198 -3.14 2.24 17.91
CA ALA A 198 -4.01 2.36 19.07
C ALA A 198 -4.90 3.60 18.92
N ARG A 199 -6.22 3.39 18.85
CA ARG A 199 -7.22 4.44 18.62
C ARG A 199 -8.04 4.73 19.88
N LEU A 200 -8.04 5.98 20.29
CA LEU A 200 -8.93 6.55 21.31
C LEU A 200 -9.98 7.44 20.66
N GLU A 201 -11.25 7.09 20.77
CA GLU A 201 -12.38 7.82 20.19
C GLU A 201 -13.16 8.65 21.22
N HIS A 202 -14.08 9.49 20.74
CA HIS A 202 -15.03 10.26 21.55
C HIS A 202 -14.36 11.26 22.53
N ILE A 203 -13.29 11.91 22.09
CA ILE A 203 -12.50 12.87 22.90
C ILE A 203 -12.51 14.30 22.34
N SER A 204 -13.48 14.63 21.49
CA SER A 204 -13.62 15.94 20.84
C SER A 204 -13.57 17.12 21.81
N ASP A 205 -14.19 17.02 22.99
CA ASP A 205 -14.17 18.10 23.99
C ASP A 205 -12.74 18.41 24.46
N ILE A 206 -11.95 17.37 24.72
CA ILE A 206 -10.56 17.49 25.18
C ILE A 206 -9.67 18.01 24.03
N ILE A 207 -9.89 17.52 22.81
CA ILE A 207 -9.18 18.00 21.62
C ILE A 207 -9.46 19.50 21.39
N ASN A 208 -10.70 19.93 21.51
CA ASN A 208 -11.09 21.33 21.35
C ASN A 208 -10.52 22.24 22.45
N GLU A 209 -10.36 21.74 23.67
CA GLU A 209 -9.78 22.48 24.79
C GLU A 209 -8.27 22.70 24.62
N TYR A 210 -7.52 21.65 24.31
CA TYR A 210 -6.05 21.70 24.31
C TYR A 210 -5.44 21.96 22.93
N GLY A 211 -6.13 21.60 21.85
CA GLY A 211 -5.62 21.67 20.48
C GLY A 211 -4.25 20.99 20.34
N VAL A 212 -3.30 21.67 19.71
CA VAL A 212 -1.92 21.18 19.52
C VAL A 212 -1.16 20.92 20.84
N ASN A 213 -1.62 21.46 21.96
CA ASN A 213 -0.97 21.25 23.26
C ASN A 213 -1.55 20.07 24.04
N LEU A 214 -2.36 19.22 23.40
CA LEU A 214 -2.99 18.05 24.01
C LEU A 214 -1.91 17.13 24.60
N PRO A 215 -1.87 16.91 25.92
CA PRO A 215 -0.87 16.03 26.52
C PRO A 215 -1.28 14.58 26.26
N ILE A 216 -0.48 13.86 25.49
CA ILE A 216 -0.72 12.47 25.14
C ILE A 216 0.48 11.64 25.58
N VAL A 217 0.22 10.53 26.28
CA VAL A 217 1.24 9.55 26.65
C VAL A 217 0.78 8.17 26.20
N LEU A 218 1.60 7.47 25.41
CA LEU A 218 1.43 6.04 25.13
C LEU A 218 2.22 5.23 26.15
N GLU A 219 1.59 4.20 26.71
CA GLU A 219 2.25 3.23 27.59
C GLU A 219 2.02 1.80 27.08
N ILE A 220 3.11 1.04 26.98
CA ILE A 220 3.12 -0.38 26.64
C ILE A 220 4.10 -1.07 27.59
N GLY A 221 3.59 -1.97 28.44
CA GLY A 221 4.38 -2.57 29.51
C GLY A 221 5.01 -1.51 30.42
N ASN A 222 6.34 -1.53 30.53
CA ASN A 222 7.11 -0.54 31.30
C ASN A 222 7.59 0.66 30.46
N LEU A 223 7.30 0.67 29.17
CA LEU A 223 7.69 1.74 28.25
C LEU A 223 6.62 2.82 28.20
N SER A 224 7.06 4.07 28.25
CA SER A 224 6.19 5.25 28.20
C SER A 224 6.74 6.26 27.21
N PHE A 225 5.88 6.86 26.39
CA PHE A 225 6.25 7.82 25.34
C PHE A 225 5.41 9.09 25.47
N ASP A 226 6.08 10.20 25.76
CA ASP A 226 5.47 11.52 25.72
C ASP A 226 5.34 11.97 24.26
N ILE A 227 4.11 12.23 23.83
CA ILE A 227 3.81 12.62 22.45
C ILE A 227 3.56 14.12 22.42
N LYS A 228 4.40 14.82 21.68
CA LYS A 228 4.18 16.23 21.35
C LYS A 228 3.55 16.30 19.98
N LEU A 229 2.65 17.26 19.80
CA LEU A 229 1.96 17.45 18.55
C LEU A 229 2.45 18.70 17.83
N LYS A 230 2.37 18.65 16.50
CA LYS A 230 2.44 19.82 15.62
C LYS A 230 1.16 19.88 14.78
N PRO A 231 0.74 21.07 14.32
CA PRO A 231 -0.30 21.17 13.32
C PRO A 231 0.08 20.36 12.08
N ILE A 232 -0.88 19.71 11.45
CA ILE A 232 -0.61 19.08 10.16
C ILE A 232 -0.15 20.14 9.17
N GLU A 233 0.96 19.81 8.51
CA GLU A 233 1.51 20.64 7.46
C GLU A 233 0.66 20.45 6.21
N PHE A 234 0.09 21.55 5.73
CA PHE A 234 -0.62 21.58 4.46
C PHE A 234 0.37 21.95 3.38
N TYR A 235 0.53 21.05 2.42
CA TYR A 235 1.36 21.29 1.26
C TYR A 235 0.49 21.84 0.12
N GLU A 236 0.99 22.86 -0.57
CA GLU A 236 0.34 23.42 -1.76
C GLU A 236 0.60 22.55 -3.01
N SER A 237 1.60 21.68 -2.96
CA SER A 237 1.91 20.70 -4.01
C SER A 237 2.72 19.51 -3.48
N VAL A 238 2.75 18.41 -4.23
CA VAL A 238 3.53 17.20 -3.85
C VAL A 238 5.04 17.44 -3.81
N GLU A 239 5.54 18.39 -4.61
CA GLU A 239 6.96 18.75 -4.63
C GLU A 239 7.42 19.45 -3.33
N GLN A 240 6.47 19.95 -2.53
CA GLN A 240 6.79 20.48 -1.20
C GLN A 240 6.93 19.36 -0.15
N ILE A 241 6.44 18.16 -0.45
CA ILE A 241 6.56 16.96 0.41
C ILE A 241 7.92 16.30 0.19
N GLY A 242 8.37 16.20 -1.07
CA GLY A 242 9.67 15.64 -1.42
C GLY A 242 9.91 15.63 -2.92
N PRO A 243 11.04 15.06 -3.38
CA PRO A 243 11.34 14.90 -4.79
C PRO A 243 10.24 14.13 -5.51
N THR A 244 9.71 14.68 -6.60
CA THR A 244 8.59 14.11 -7.36
C THR A 244 8.98 13.86 -8.81
N ALA A 245 8.54 12.73 -9.36
CA ALA A 245 8.65 12.40 -10.77
C ALA A 245 7.30 11.84 -11.28
N MET A 246 7.04 11.97 -12.59
CA MET A 246 5.79 11.52 -13.20
C MET A 246 6.05 10.70 -14.46
N HIS A 247 5.54 9.46 -14.49
CA HIS A 247 5.49 8.61 -15.67
C HIS A 247 4.11 7.95 -15.76
N ASN A 248 3.64 7.65 -16.97
CA ASN A 248 2.37 6.93 -17.19
C ASN A 248 1.14 7.56 -16.49
N ASN A 249 1.14 8.88 -16.31
CA ASN A 249 0.14 9.62 -15.53
C ASN A 249 0.06 9.18 -14.05
N ILE A 250 1.15 8.69 -13.49
CA ILE A 250 1.31 8.39 -12.08
C ILE A 250 2.40 9.33 -11.57
N SER A 251 2.05 10.19 -10.63
CA SER A 251 3.02 11.04 -9.94
C SER A 251 3.51 10.30 -8.72
N VAL A 252 4.82 10.22 -8.53
CA VAL A 252 5.44 9.55 -7.39
C VAL A 252 6.31 10.55 -6.68
N THR A 253 6.21 10.61 -5.36
CA THR A 253 6.99 11.48 -4.48
C THR A 253 7.78 10.63 -3.50
N ALA A 254 9.11 10.80 -3.50
CA ALA A 254 10.02 10.15 -2.59
C ALA A 254 10.07 10.93 -1.27
N MET A 255 9.98 10.21 -0.14
CA MET A 255 10.09 10.79 1.19
C MET A 255 11.31 10.21 1.90
N PRO A 256 12.49 10.82 1.72
CA PRO A 256 13.71 10.35 2.37
C PRO A 256 13.72 10.71 3.85
N ARG A 257 14.08 9.74 4.71
CA ARG A 257 14.36 9.94 6.12
C ARG A 257 15.66 9.24 6.50
N TRP A 258 16.63 10.03 6.96
CA TRP A 258 17.88 9.51 7.49
C TRP A 258 17.74 9.10 8.95
N ASP A 259 18.16 7.88 9.29
CA ASP A 259 18.37 7.40 10.65
C ASP A 259 19.84 6.95 10.79
N GLY A 260 20.70 7.89 11.16
CA GLY A 260 22.15 7.70 11.14
C GLY A 260 22.68 7.41 9.73
N GLU A 261 23.14 6.17 9.52
CA GLU A 261 23.65 5.68 8.24
C GLU A 261 22.61 4.91 7.41
N VAL A 262 21.38 4.80 7.91
CA VAL A 262 20.28 4.14 7.20
C VAL A 262 19.39 5.20 6.53
N LEU A 263 19.20 5.08 5.22
CA LEU A 263 18.25 5.90 4.47
C LEU A 263 16.94 5.12 4.30
N ASN A 264 15.87 5.59 4.94
CA ASN A 264 14.52 5.07 4.74
C ASN A 264 13.83 5.88 3.64
N ILE A 265 13.17 5.19 2.71
CA ILE A 265 12.33 5.79 1.68
C ILE A 265 10.90 5.31 1.86
N LYS A 266 9.98 6.27 1.88
CA LYS A 266 8.55 6.01 1.68
C LYS A 266 8.10 6.70 0.40
N PHE A 267 7.33 6.00 -0.41
CA PHE A 267 6.73 6.57 -1.61
C PHE A 267 5.29 6.99 -1.39
N TYR A 268 4.96 8.08 -2.07
CA TYR A 268 3.60 8.59 -2.18
C TYR A 268 3.23 8.71 -3.66
N ALA A 269 2.22 7.96 -4.08
CA ALA A 269 1.75 7.95 -5.47
C ALA A 269 0.38 8.63 -5.61
N LEU A 270 0.26 9.54 -6.58
CA LEU A 270 -1.00 10.04 -7.09
C LEU A 270 -1.23 9.43 -8.47
N ASN A 271 -2.22 8.55 -8.55
CA ASN A 271 -2.56 7.82 -9.77
C ASN A 271 -3.61 8.59 -10.59
N TYR A 272 -3.18 9.25 -11.67
CA TYR A 272 -4.06 9.91 -12.66
C TYR A 272 -4.28 9.04 -13.91
N SER A 273 -3.76 7.82 -13.90
CA SER A 273 -3.87 6.90 -15.00
C SER A 273 -5.25 6.23 -15.03
N GLU A 274 -5.42 5.28 -15.95
CA GLU A 274 -6.60 4.44 -15.99
C GLU A 274 -6.50 3.18 -15.12
N PHE A 275 -5.33 2.91 -14.54
CA PHE A 275 -5.13 1.84 -13.58
C PHE A 275 -5.92 2.14 -12.29
N THR A 276 -6.42 1.10 -11.65
CA THR A 276 -7.31 1.20 -10.48
C THR A 276 -6.53 1.29 -9.18
N GLN A 277 -5.31 0.77 -9.16
CA GLN A 277 -4.42 0.84 -8.01
C GLN A 277 -2.96 0.95 -8.48
N THR A 278 -2.15 1.68 -7.72
CA THR A 278 -0.70 1.68 -7.83
C THR A 278 -0.18 0.97 -6.60
N TYR A 279 0.65 -0.04 -6.82
CA TYR A 279 1.38 -0.73 -5.76
C TYR A 279 2.79 -0.18 -5.68
N GLY A 280 3.61 -0.85 -4.89
CA GLY A 280 5.00 -0.53 -4.73
C GLY A 280 5.85 -0.71 -5.97
N PHE A 281 7.12 -0.51 -5.72
CA PHE A 281 8.14 -0.21 -6.72
C PHE A 281 9.17 -1.34 -6.84
N ILE A 282 8.76 -2.54 -6.42
CA ILE A 282 9.57 -3.73 -6.32
C ILE A 282 8.88 -4.82 -7.11
N GLN A 283 9.60 -5.40 -8.07
CA GLN A 283 9.14 -6.63 -8.69
C GLN A 283 9.53 -7.81 -7.79
N TYR A 284 8.56 -8.41 -7.11
CA TYR A 284 8.73 -9.73 -6.51
C TYR A 284 8.78 -10.78 -7.61
N LYS A 285 9.75 -11.70 -7.55
CA LYS A 285 9.77 -12.89 -8.39
C LYS A 285 10.02 -14.11 -7.52
N ASP A 286 9.17 -15.12 -7.70
CA ASP A 286 9.47 -16.48 -7.29
C ASP A 286 10.60 -17.05 -8.17
N ASP A 287 11.50 -17.77 -7.51
CA ASP A 287 12.46 -18.75 -8.01
C ASP A 287 12.95 -18.61 -9.47
N GLY A 288 13.97 -17.77 -9.68
CA GLY A 288 14.97 -18.01 -10.74
C GLY A 288 15.29 -16.87 -11.71
N ILE A 289 14.73 -15.67 -11.57
CA ILE A 289 15.05 -14.50 -12.41
C ILE A 289 15.40 -13.28 -11.54
N ASP A 290 16.37 -12.48 -11.97
CA ASP A 290 16.85 -11.29 -11.24
C ASP A 290 15.70 -10.37 -10.75
N LYS A 291 15.72 -10.08 -9.45
CA LYS A 291 14.82 -9.14 -8.76
C LYS A 291 15.16 -7.72 -9.20
N VAL A 292 14.18 -6.97 -9.69
CA VAL A 292 14.36 -5.55 -10.04
C VAL A 292 14.02 -4.72 -8.81
N LEU A 293 15.05 -4.20 -8.16
CA LEU A 293 14.95 -3.39 -6.94
C LEU A 293 15.19 -1.91 -7.25
N PRO A 294 14.57 -0.99 -6.50
CA PRO A 294 15.09 0.37 -6.38
C PRO A 294 16.56 0.34 -5.97
N TYR A 295 17.34 1.31 -6.44
CA TYR A 295 18.75 1.43 -6.08
C TYR A 295 19.16 2.88 -5.90
N LEU A 296 20.17 3.11 -5.06
CA LEU A 296 20.76 4.41 -4.82
C LEU A 296 22.08 4.51 -5.59
N GLU A 297 22.22 5.51 -6.46
CA GLU A 297 23.50 5.92 -7.02
C GLU A 297 24.15 6.92 -6.05
N ILE A 298 25.25 6.51 -5.41
CA ILE A 298 25.99 7.31 -4.42
C ILE A 298 27.48 6.99 -4.48
N GLY A 299 28.33 8.02 -4.51
CA GLY A 299 29.79 7.85 -4.54
C GLY A 299 30.29 6.98 -5.71
N GLY A 300 29.58 6.95 -6.84
CA GLY A 300 29.88 6.11 -8.00
C GLY A 300 29.55 4.61 -7.82
N LYS A 301 28.74 4.26 -6.83
CA LYS A 301 28.23 2.91 -6.58
C LYS A 301 26.71 2.89 -6.73
N ASN A 302 26.19 1.75 -7.18
CA ASN A 302 24.75 1.45 -7.16
C ASN A 302 24.48 0.49 -6.02
N ILE A 303 23.74 0.95 -5.02
CA ILE A 303 23.39 0.17 -3.83
C ILE A 303 21.92 -0.22 -3.95
N PRO A 304 21.58 -1.52 -4.08
CA PRO A 304 20.19 -1.94 -4.15
C PRO A 304 19.49 -1.72 -2.80
N ALA A 305 18.19 -1.47 -2.85
CA ALA A 305 17.37 -1.33 -1.66
C ALA A 305 17.26 -2.66 -0.91
N GLU A 306 17.19 -2.57 0.41
CA GLU A 306 16.74 -3.63 1.30
C GLU A 306 15.25 -3.48 1.59
N TYR A 307 14.58 -4.59 1.91
CA TYR A 307 13.13 -4.65 2.01
C TYR A 307 12.66 -5.14 3.37
N ASP A 308 11.71 -4.42 3.97
CA ASP A 308 11.17 -4.72 5.31
C ASP A 308 9.69 -5.21 5.28
N GLY A 309 9.18 -5.71 4.15
CA GLY A 309 7.77 -6.14 4.03
C GLY A 309 6.85 -5.11 3.37
N GLY A 310 5.57 -5.44 3.24
CA GLY A 310 4.52 -4.51 2.76
C GLY A 310 4.12 -4.62 1.28
N ASP A 311 3.62 -3.53 0.73
CA ASP A 311 3.14 -3.40 -0.66
C ASP A 311 4.21 -2.85 -1.62
N GLY A 312 5.46 -2.68 -1.15
CA GLY A 312 6.60 -2.17 -1.91
C GLY A 312 6.70 -0.64 -1.99
N THR A 313 5.92 0.09 -1.19
CA THR A 313 6.00 1.56 -1.08
C THR A 313 7.03 2.03 -0.05
N GLU A 314 7.57 1.13 0.77
CA GLU A 314 8.55 1.40 1.82
C GLU A 314 9.76 0.47 1.68
N PHE A 315 10.96 1.03 1.76
CA PHE A 315 12.23 0.31 1.70
C PHE A 315 13.36 1.17 2.27
N TYR A 316 14.53 0.57 2.49
CA TYR A 316 15.67 1.28 3.06
C TYR A 316 17.00 0.90 2.41
N PHE A 317 18.04 1.67 2.72
CA PHE A 317 19.43 1.39 2.35
C PHE A 317 20.29 1.47 3.60
N ASP A 318 20.93 0.37 4.01
CA ASP A 318 21.98 0.42 5.03
C ASP A 318 23.31 0.87 4.39
N LEU A 319 23.67 2.13 4.65
CA LEU A 319 24.90 2.72 4.13
C LEU A 319 26.07 2.63 5.11
N SER A 320 25.86 2.05 6.30
CA SER A 320 26.88 1.90 7.35
C SER A 320 28.20 1.27 6.85
N PRO A 321 28.17 0.26 5.96
CA PRO A 321 29.41 -0.37 5.47
C PRO A 321 30.25 0.51 4.53
N TYR A 322 29.71 1.61 4.02
CA TYR A 322 30.30 2.36 2.91
C TYR A 322 31.02 3.65 3.34
N GLY A 323 30.65 4.24 4.47
CA GLY A 323 31.31 5.42 5.04
C GLY A 323 31.26 6.66 4.15
N PHE A 324 30.11 6.90 3.50
CA PHE A 324 29.90 8.07 2.64
C PHE A 324 29.88 9.38 3.45
N SER A 325 30.45 10.43 2.86
CA SER A 325 30.39 11.79 3.39
C SER A 325 29.00 12.41 3.25
N ASP A 326 28.72 13.45 4.03
CA ASP A 326 27.46 14.21 3.94
C ASP A 326 27.24 14.80 2.53
N ASP A 327 28.32 15.24 1.85
CA ASP A 327 28.25 15.74 0.48
C ASP A 327 27.84 14.63 -0.51
N GLU A 328 28.31 13.39 -0.30
CA GLU A 328 27.91 12.25 -1.12
C GLU A 328 26.47 11.84 -0.84
N LYS A 329 26.04 11.85 0.43
CA LYS A 329 24.65 11.60 0.82
C LYS A 329 23.69 12.63 0.22
N ASN A 330 24.07 13.91 0.25
CA ASN A 330 23.31 15.01 -0.36
C ASN A 330 23.33 15.01 -1.89
N ALA A 331 24.19 14.21 -2.52
CA ALA A 331 24.26 14.06 -3.98
C ALA A 331 23.65 12.74 -4.46
N ALA A 332 23.08 11.95 -3.55
CA ALA A 332 22.55 10.63 -3.87
C ALA A 332 21.32 10.73 -4.79
N ILE A 333 21.28 9.83 -5.77
CA ILE A 333 20.18 9.73 -6.73
C ILE A 333 19.47 8.41 -6.51
N LEU A 334 18.18 8.46 -6.24
CA LEU A 334 17.34 7.28 -6.11
C LEU A 334 16.77 6.91 -7.48
N HIS A 335 17.00 5.66 -7.87
CA HIS A 335 16.49 5.07 -9.10
C HIS A 335 15.44 4.02 -8.76
N VAL A 336 14.32 4.10 -9.48
CA VAL A 336 13.19 3.20 -9.32
C VAL A 336 12.81 2.66 -10.70
N PRO A 337 13.33 1.49 -11.08
CA PRO A 337 13.21 1.01 -12.44
C PRO A 337 11.79 0.65 -12.87
N VAL A 338 10.93 0.30 -11.91
CA VAL A 338 9.61 -0.28 -12.17
C VAL A 338 8.56 0.16 -11.16
N VAL A 339 7.30 0.15 -11.59
CA VAL A 339 6.10 0.34 -10.75
C VAL A 339 5.09 -0.76 -11.07
N GLU A 340 4.50 -1.38 -10.05
CA GLU A 340 3.39 -2.30 -10.25
C GLU A 340 2.03 -1.57 -10.15
N VAL A 341 1.10 -1.90 -11.04
CA VAL A 341 -0.25 -1.33 -11.07
C VAL A 341 -1.31 -2.40 -11.30
N ARG A 342 -2.50 -2.24 -10.69
CA ARG A 342 -3.67 -3.08 -10.96
C ARG A 342 -4.60 -2.44 -11.97
N ASN A 343 -5.27 -3.26 -12.76
CA ASN A 343 -6.45 -2.86 -13.52
C ASN A 343 -7.65 -3.73 -13.11
N ASP A 344 -8.84 -3.15 -12.95
CA ASP A 344 -10.07 -3.91 -12.64
C ASP A 344 -10.77 -4.34 -13.94
N GLU A 345 -10.02 -5.00 -14.83
CA GLU A 345 -10.60 -5.62 -16.02
C GLU A 345 -10.86 -7.10 -15.81
N GLU A 346 -11.90 -7.60 -16.48
CA GLU A 346 -12.31 -9.00 -16.44
C GLU A 346 -12.32 -9.58 -17.85
N ALA A 347 -11.84 -10.82 -17.96
CA ALA A 347 -11.91 -11.58 -19.20
C ALA A 347 -12.41 -13.00 -18.93
N VAL A 348 -13.53 -13.36 -19.56
CA VAL A 348 -14.16 -14.67 -19.38
C VAL A 348 -13.59 -15.68 -20.38
N LEU A 349 -12.93 -16.70 -19.86
CA LEU A 349 -12.49 -17.88 -20.58
C LEU A 349 -13.62 -18.91 -20.60
N ASN A 350 -14.31 -19.04 -21.74
CA ASN A 350 -15.32 -20.08 -21.94
C ASN A 350 -14.69 -21.33 -22.55
N PHE A 351 -14.98 -22.51 -22.02
CA PHE A 351 -14.46 -23.78 -22.51
C PHE A 351 -15.46 -24.92 -22.27
N LYS A 352 -15.14 -26.10 -22.78
CA LYS A 352 -15.96 -27.30 -22.60
C LYS A 352 -15.10 -28.49 -22.27
N ILE A 353 -15.45 -29.20 -21.19
CA ILE A 353 -14.82 -30.45 -20.82
C ILE A 353 -15.58 -31.61 -21.47
N ASN A 354 -14.87 -32.46 -22.21
CA ASN A 354 -15.41 -33.64 -22.85
C ASN A 354 -15.36 -34.84 -21.89
N LYS A 355 -16.13 -35.90 -22.19
CA LYS A 355 -16.26 -37.09 -21.32
C LYS A 355 -14.94 -37.81 -21.05
N ASP A 356 -13.96 -37.66 -21.94
CA ASP A 356 -12.60 -38.19 -21.81
C ASP A 356 -11.64 -37.25 -21.07
N LYS A 357 -12.17 -36.19 -20.43
CA LYS A 357 -11.46 -35.12 -19.72
C LYS A 357 -10.58 -34.23 -20.62
N THR A 358 -10.69 -34.33 -21.94
CA THR A 358 -10.10 -33.32 -22.84
C THR A 358 -10.89 -32.02 -22.78
N ILE A 359 -10.23 -30.88 -22.98
CA ILE A 359 -10.85 -29.55 -22.92
C ILE A 359 -10.83 -28.91 -24.30
N ASP A 360 -11.99 -28.47 -24.78
CA ASP A 360 -12.13 -27.58 -25.93
C ASP A 360 -12.08 -26.13 -25.42
N PHE A 361 -11.03 -25.38 -25.78
CA PHE A 361 -10.77 -24.02 -25.27
C PHE A 361 -10.35 -23.04 -26.37
N PRO A 362 -10.62 -21.73 -26.18
CA PRO A 362 -10.14 -20.69 -27.08
C PRO A 362 -8.62 -20.56 -26.99
N LYS A 363 -7.97 -20.28 -28.12
CA LYS A 363 -6.50 -20.14 -28.17
C LYS A 363 -5.98 -18.79 -27.70
N LYS A 364 -6.86 -17.81 -27.51
CA LYS A 364 -6.48 -16.46 -27.11
C LYS A 364 -7.56 -15.81 -26.26
N ILE A 365 -7.11 -15.11 -25.22
CA ILE A 365 -7.87 -14.11 -24.47
C ILE A 365 -7.15 -12.78 -24.62
N SER A 366 -7.89 -11.67 -24.73
CA SER A 366 -7.30 -10.33 -24.80
C SER A 366 -7.64 -9.58 -23.52
N LEU A 367 -6.61 -9.15 -22.80
CA LEU A 367 -6.68 -8.10 -21.79
C LEU A 367 -6.39 -6.75 -22.47
N LYS A 368 -6.51 -5.65 -21.74
CA LYS A 368 -6.29 -4.31 -22.29
C LYS A 368 -4.87 -4.12 -22.78
N TYR A 369 -3.88 -4.53 -21.99
CA TYR A 369 -2.45 -4.32 -22.26
C TYR A 369 -1.69 -5.57 -22.71
N SER A 370 -2.33 -6.74 -22.68
CA SER A 370 -1.70 -7.99 -23.07
C SER A 370 -2.67 -8.92 -23.77
N ASP A 371 -2.13 -9.79 -24.62
CA ASP A 371 -2.84 -10.94 -25.15
C ASP A 371 -2.31 -12.20 -24.46
N ILE A 372 -3.22 -13.03 -23.94
CA ILE A 372 -2.92 -14.33 -23.36
C ILE A 372 -3.15 -15.38 -24.43
N ILE A 373 -2.10 -16.12 -24.78
CA ILE A 373 -2.13 -17.19 -25.78
C ILE A 373 -2.15 -18.52 -25.04
N ILE A 374 -3.29 -19.20 -25.05
CA ILE A 374 -3.50 -20.45 -24.31
C ILE A 374 -2.89 -21.60 -25.10
N ASN A 375 -1.84 -22.17 -24.55
CA ASN A 375 -1.10 -23.29 -25.13
C ASN A 375 -1.82 -24.61 -24.82
N ASN A 376 -2.24 -24.79 -23.56
CA ASN A 376 -2.84 -26.01 -23.06
C ASN A 376 -3.85 -25.73 -21.93
N MET A 377 -4.84 -26.61 -21.78
CA MET A 377 -5.70 -26.67 -20.60
C MET A 377 -5.92 -28.13 -20.21
N THR A 378 -5.87 -28.43 -18.91
CA THR A 378 -6.02 -29.78 -18.36
C THR A 378 -7.05 -29.82 -17.24
N VAL A 379 -7.68 -30.99 -17.08
CA VAL A 379 -8.40 -31.33 -15.85
C VAL A 379 -7.40 -31.93 -14.88
N GLY A 380 -7.23 -31.27 -13.74
CA GLY A 380 -6.24 -31.61 -12.71
C GLY A 380 -4.86 -31.03 -12.99
N THR A 381 -4.11 -30.83 -11.90
CA THR A 381 -2.67 -30.53 -11.88
C THR A 381 -1.96 -31.52 -10.94
N GLU A 382 -0.63 -31.44 -10.84
CA GLU A 382 0.15 -32.36 -9.98
C GLU A 382 -0.30 -32.31 -8.51
N ASP A 383 -0.70 -31.12 -8.04
CA ASP A 383 -1.11 -30.91 -6.66
C ASP A 383 -2.64 -30.90 -6.46
N TRP A 384 -3.42 -30.51 -7.49
CA TRP A 384 -4.87 -30.34 -7.38
C TRP A 384 -5.63 -31.17 -8.42
N ASP A 385 -6.13 -32.34 -8.01
CA ASP A 385 -6.86 -33.28 -8.89
C ASP A 385 -8.19 -32.69 -9.45
N ASP A 386 -8.91 -31.92 -8.64
CA ASP A 386 -10.21 -31.32 -8.99
C ASP A 386 -10.07 -29.83 -9.39
N SER A 387 -9.12 -29.55 -10.29
CA SER A 387 -8.82 -28.19 -10.77
C SER A 387 -8.79 -28.08 -12.29
N ILE A 388 -8.73 -26.85 -12.78
CA ILE A 388 -8.43 -26.54 -14.18
C ILE A 388 -7.00 -25.99 -14.24
N GLY A 389 -6.11 -26.73 -14.90
CA GLY A 389 -4.77 -26.28 -15.24
C GLY A 389 -4.78 -25.49 -16.55
N ILE A 390 -4.02 -24.41 -16.62
CA ILE A 390 -3.87 -23.56 -17.80
C ILE A 390 -2.40 -23.29 -18.04
N GLU A 391 -1.91 -23.57 -19.23
CA GLU A 391 -0.58 -23.15 -19.69
C GLU A 391 -0.75 -22.11 -20.78
N PHE A 392 -0.07 -20.98 -20.64
CA PHE A 392 -0.19 -19.88 -21.59
C PHE A 392 1.11 -19.12 -21.79
N THR A 393 1.20 -18.38 -22.88
CA THR A 393 2.23 -17.35 -23.09
C THR A 393 1.57 -15.99 -23.15
N VAL A 394 2.34 -14.96 -22.82
CA VAL A 394 1.83 -13.59 -22.78
C VAL A 394 2.51 -12.78 -23.87
N LYS A 395 1.72 -12.06 -24.65
CA LYS A 395 2.20 -11.04 -25.58
C LYS A 395 1.75 -9.67 -25.11
N ASN A 396 2.67 -8.89 -24.58
CA ASN A 396 2.41 -7.50 -24.21
C ASN A 396 2.14 -6.66 -25.47
N LYS A 397 1.20 -5.73 -25.37
CA LYS A 397 0.82 -4.83 -26.47
C LYS A 397 1.70 -3.58 -26.51
N TYR A 398 2.38 -3.28 -25.41
CA TYR A 398 3.28 -2.16 -25.23
C TYR A 398 4.59 -2.66 -24.64
N ASP A 399 5.71 -2.08 -25.05
CA ASP A 399 7.04 -2.52 -24.62
C ASP A 399 7.31 -2.19 -23.15
N ASN A 400 6.70 -1.12 -22.63
CA ASN A 400 6.88 -0.60 -21.28
C ASN A 400 5.79 -1.05 -20.28
N ILE A 401 4.83 -1.89 -20.70
CA ILE A 401 3.74 -2.40 -19.85
C ILE A 401 3.73 -3.92 -19.94
N ILE A 402 4.17 -4.58 -18.87
CA ILE A 402 4.40 -6.02 -18.82
C ILE A 402 3.38 -6.63 -17.87
N LEU A 403 2.65 -7.66 -18.29
CA LEU A 403 1.80 -8.40 -17.36
C LEU A 403 2.64 -9.09 -16.29
N ASP A 404 2.26 -8.91 -15.03
CA ASP A 404 2.96 -9.43 -13.85
C ASP A 404 2.12 -10.44 -13.06
N GLY A 405 0.80 -10.29 -13.09
CA GLY A 405 -0.10 -11.17 -12.35
C GLY A 405 -1.50 -11.17 -12.93
N ILE A 406 -2.22 -12.27 -12.69
CA ILE A 406 -3.64 -12.41 -13.00
C ILE A 406 -4.28 -13.19 -11.86
N SER A 407 -5.44 -12.73 -11.40
CA SER A 407 -6.27 -13.46 -10.44
C SER A 407 -7.40 -14.21 -11.14
N PHE A 408 -7.90 -15.26 -10.47
CA PHE A 408 -9.06 -16.02 -10.92
C PHE A 408 -10.12 -16.00 -9.82
N GLU A 409 -11.18 -15.21 -10.01
CA GLU A 409 -12.15 -14.94 -8.93
C GLU A 409 -13.54 -15.54 -9.18
N LYS A 410 -13.84 -16.00 -10.40
CA LYS A 410 -15.17 -16.52 -10.76
C LYS A 410 -15.11 -17.79 -11.58
N ALA A 411 -16.03 -18.70 -11.27
CA ALA A 411 -16.31 -19.91 -12.02
C ALA A 411 -17.76 -19.89 -12.48
N ASN A 412 -18.03 -20.21 -13.75
CA ASN A 412 -19.40 -20.29 -14.28
C ASN A 412 -20.24 -19.02 -14.02
N GLY A 413 -19.60 -17.84 -14.03
CA GLY A 413 -20.23 -16.54 -13.76
C GLY A 413 -20.58 -16.25 -12.29
N SER A 414 -20.25 -17.15 -11.36
CA SER A 414 -20.43 -16.95 -9.92
C SER A 414 -19.08 -16.72 -9.24
N SER A 415 -19.07 -15.94 -8.16
CA SER A 415 -17.88 -15.82 -7.31
C SER A 415 -17.42 -17.20 -6.88
N ALA A 416 -16.12 -17.45 -6.98
CA ALA A 416 -15.54 -18.76 -6.84
C ALA A 416 -15.49 -19.28 -5.39
N GLY A 417 -15.92 -18.50 -4.40
CA GLY A 417 -15.89 -18.88 -2.98
C GLY A 417 -14.47 -18.87 -2.41
N GLY A 418 -14.13 -19.80 -1.52
CA GLY A 418 -12.74 -20.07 -1.09
C GLY A 418 -11.93 -20.67 -2.25
N SER A 419 -11.80 -19.92 -3.35
CA SER A 419 -11.06 -20.35 -4.52
C SER A 419 -9.57 -20.37 -4.20
N SER A 420 -8.95 -21.51 -4.48
CA SER A 420 -7.49 -21.57 -4.54
C SER A 420 -7.11 -21.36 -5.99
N SER A 421 -6.23 -20.40 -6.24
CA SER A 421 -5.59 -20.21 -7.54
C SER A 421 -4.14 -19.88 -7.35
N TRP A 422 -3.28 -20.38 -8.22
CA TRP A 422 -1.90 -19.94 -8.30
C TRP A 422 -1.54 -19.66 -9.75
N THR A 423 -0.57 -18.78 -9.93
CA THR A 423 0.08 -18.50 -11.20
C THR A 423 1.57 -18.57 -11.00
N GLU A 424 2.27 -19.26 -11.89
CA GLU A 424 3.71 -19.38 -11.89
C GLU A 424 4.22 -18.96 -13.27
N ARG A 425 5.27 -18.13 -13.29
CA ARG A 425 5.92 -17.69 -14.52
C ARG A 425 7.30 -18.34 -14.63
N ASN A 426 7.49 -19.11 -15.69
CA ASN A 426 8.77 -19.70 -16.08
C ASN A 426 9.20 -19.11 -17.43
N ASP A 427 10.11 -18.13 -17.39
CA ASP A 427 10.58 -17.37 -18.55
C ASP A 427 9.41 -16.70 -19.34
N GLU A 428 9.12 -17.25 -20.54
CA GLU A 428 8.07 -16.80 -21.45
C GLU A 428 6.74 -17.56 -21.27
N THR A 429 6.74 -18.63 -20.47
CA THR A 429 5.58 -19.50 -20.27
C THR A 429 5.02 -19.36 -18.87
N TRP A 430 3.70 -19.36 -18.78
CA TRP A 430 2.94 -19.27 -17.54
C TRP A 430 2.17 -20.55 -17.33
N LYS A 431 2.09 -20.95 -16.07
CA LYS A 431 1.19 -21.99 -15.58
C LYS A 431 0.25 -21.39 -14.58
N ALA A 432 -0.98 -21.85 -14.59
CA ALA A 432 -1.96 -21.51 -13.58
C ALA A 432 -2.79 -22.73 -13.24
N ALA A 433 -3.24 -22.82 -12.00
CA ALA A 433 -4.29 -23.73 -11.61
C ALA A 433 -5.41 -22.97 -10.92
N PHE A 434 -6.63 -23.43 -11.13
CA PHE A 434 -7.81 -22.85 -10.51
C PHE A 434 -8.77 -23.93 -10.02
N SER A 435 -9.19 -23.79 -8.78
CA SER A 435 -10.29 -24.56 -8.18
C SER A 435 -11.27 -23.62 -7.47
N SER A 436 -12.52 -24.05 -7.37
CA SER A 436 -13.60 -23.27 -6.82
C SER A 436 -14.56 -24.20 -6.07
N ASP A 437 -14.86 -23.84 -4.82
CA ASP A 437 -15.86 -24.53 -4.01
C ASP A 437 -17.28 -24.42 -4.59
N ALA A 438 -17.51 -23.40 -5.44
CA ALA A 438 -18.79 -23.21 -6.11
C ALA A 438 -19.07 -24.31 -7.15
N VAL A 439 -18.03 -25.01 -7.64
CA VAL A 439 -18.14 -26.06 -8.65
C VAL A 439 -17.67 -27.38 -8.04
N LYS A 440 -18.64 -28.21 -7.63
CA LYS A 440 -18.37 -29.46 -6.87
C LYS A 440 -17.78 -30.59 -7.71
N ASP A 441 -18.07 -30.62 -9.00
CA ASP A 441 -17.53 -31.59 -9.94
C ASP A 441 -16.76 -30.82 -11.01
N VAL A 442 -15.49 -31.18 -11.20
CA VAL A 442 -14.64 -30.53 -12.21
C VAL A 442 -15.25 -30.61 -13.62
N MET A 443 -16.12 -31.59 -13.90
CA MET A 443 -16.82 -31.72 -15.17
C MET A 443 -17.88 -30.64 -15.40
N ASP A 444 -18.32 -29.92 -14.36
CA ASP A 444 -19.33 -28.87 -14.43
C ASP A 444 -18.75 -27.49 -14.78
N TYR A 445 -17.41 -27.35 -14.86
CA TYR A 445 -16.81 -26.11 -15.35
C TYR A 445 -17.14 -25.88 -16.82
N ASN A 446 -17.59 -24.66 -17.12
CA ASN A 446 -17.80 -24.15 -18.47
C ASN A 446 -17.14 -22.78 -18.70
N SER A 447 -16.78 -22.08 -17.63
CA SER A 447 -16.03 -20.83 -17.73
C SER A 447 -15.25 -20.50 -16.47
N ILE A 448 -14.16 -19.76 -16.66
CA ILE A 448 -13.35 -19.13 -15.61
C ILE A 448 -13.20 -17.65 -15.97
N CYS A 449 -13.25 -16.77 -14.97
CA CYS A 449 -12.98 -15.35 -15.15
C CYS A 449 -11.57 -15.03 -14.68
N LEU A 450 -10.76 -14.50 -15.60
CA LEU A 450 -9.53 -13.78 -15.27
C LEU A 450 -9.94 -12.39 -14.81
N SER A 451 -9.40 -11.94 -13.69
CA SER A 451 -9.72 -10.65 -13.08
C SER A 451 -8.47 -9.99 -12.53
N SER A 452 -8.60 -8.68 -12.29
CA SER A 452 -7.64 -7.93 -11.48
C SER A 452 -6.18 -8.05 -11.95
N PRO A 453 -5.87 -8.04 -13.28
CA PRO A 453 -4.49 -8.21 -13.72
C PRO A 453 -3.60 -7.11 -13.17
N THR A 454 -2.40 -7.49 -12.75
CA THR A 454 -1.33 -6.58 -12.38
C THR A 454 -0.30 -6.46 -13.49
N TYR A 455 0.25 -5.25 -13.64
CA TYR A 455 1.20 -4.90 -14.67
C TYR A 455 2.41 -4.20 -14.07
N ILE A 456 3.59 -4.53 -14.55
CA ILE A 456 4.80 -3.74 -14.35
C ILE A 456 4.90 -2.67 -15.44
N LEU A 457 5.04 -1.42 -15.01
CA LEU A 457 5.44 -0.29 -15.81
C LEU A 457 6.97 -0.14 -15.71
N THR A 458 7.69 -0.10 -16.83
CA THR A 458 9.16 -0.08 -16.86
C THR A 458 9.77 1.29 -17.13
N ASP A 459 8.96 2.34 -17.09
CA ASP A 459 9.48 3.71 -17.16
C ASP A 459 10.09 4.07 -15.80
N GLU A 460 11.42 4.18 -15.76
CA GLU A 460 12.19 4.43 -14.54
C GLU A 460 11.90 5.82 -13.98
N TYR A 461 11.62 5.89 -12.68
CA TYR A 461 11.56 7.13 -11.92
C TYR A 461 12.93 7.41 -11.31
N VAL A 462 13.39 8.66 -11.44
CA VAL A 462 14.70 9.10 -10.93
C VAL A 462 14.48 10.31 -10.03
N PHE A 463 14.99 10.24 -8.80
CA PHE A 463 14.81 11.25 -7.77
C PHE A 463 16.15 11.77 -7.26
N THR A 464 16.28 13.08 -7.19
CA THR A 464 17.40 13.75 -6.52
C THR A 464 16.98 14.04 -5.08
N LEU A 465 17.64 13.43 -4.09
CA LEU A 465 17.18 13.39 -2.70
C LEU A 465 17.56 14.61 -1.83
N ASN A 466 18.00 15.70 -2.46
CA ASN A 466 18.61 16.87 -1.82
C ASN A 466 17.72 17.65 -0.86
#